data_AF-A0A6B0WP65-F1
#
_entry.id   AF-A0A6B0WP65-F1
#
_cell.length_a   1.000
_cell.length_b   1.000
_cell.length_c   1.000
_cell.angle_alpha   90.00
_cell.angle_beta   90.00
_cell.angle_gamma   90.00
#
_symmetry.space_group_name_H-M   'P 1'
#
loop_
_entity.id
_entity.type
_entity.pdbx_description
1 polymer ?
#
loop_
_entity_poly.entity_id
_entity_poly.type
_entity_poly.pdbx_seq_one_letter_code
_entity_poly.pdbx_strand_id
1 'polypeptide(L)'
;MARKTLRLFAALSVASAVLLAAAGPAWAAGETIGGCVIAQVHYAEEEYGSLSAVEADEKAFKSFEEDLEGCVEAPSPILPELDEIIWGGLAFLILFAFMWWKGFPAVKRAMDARSEKIRADLDAADSAKADAMRTKSEYEAQLADAKTAAAAIIDEARGQADQLRQDLQARAEADIAEQRTRAAADIESSRRQAIDDLRTEVAAIAVGAAERVVGASLDADVHRSLIDGYIDDVAGSGSNGDGS
;
A
#
# COMPACT_ATOMS: atom_id res chain seq x y z
N MET A 1 6.03 25.60 27.18
CA MET A 1 7.07 26.50 26.64
C MET A 1 6.65 27.97 26.57
N ALA A 2 5.36 28.32 26.48
CA ALA A 2 4.88 29.71 26.34
C ALA A 2 5.13 30.67 27.53
N ARG A 3 5.28 30.15 28.77
CA ARG A 3 5.51 31.00 29.96
C ARG A 3 6.96 31.51 30.08
N LYS A 4 7.91 30.86 29.40
CA LYS A 4 9.34 31.21 29.46
C LYS A 4 9.71 32.29 28.44
N THR A 5 9.07 32.27 27.26
CA THR A 5 9.20 33.30 26.23
C THR A 5 8.58 34.63 26.67
N LEU A 6 7.42 34.60 27.36
CA LEU A 6 6.75 35.81 27.84
C LEU A 6 7.54 36.59 28.90
N ARG A 7 8.27 35.89 29.79
CA ARG A 7 9.15 36.51 30.79
C ARG A 7 10.42 37.11 30.18
N LEU A 8 10.91 36.54 29.08
CA LEU A 8 12.06 37.06 28.35
C LEU A 8 11.74 38.36 27.60
N PHE A 9 10.54 38.46 27.00
CA PHE A 9 10.10 39.70 26.34
C PHE A 9 9.79 40.83 27.33
N ALA A 10 9.22 40.53 28.51
CA ALA A 10 8.97 41.53 29.55
C ALA A 10 10.27 42.08 30.17
N ALA A 11 11.32 41.26 30.30
CA ALA A 11 12.62 41.72 30.77
C ALA A 11 13.33 42.61 29.74
N LEU A 12 13.15 42.34 28.44
CA LEU A 12 13.73 43.13 27.36
C LEU A 12 13.06 44.52 27.24
N SER A 13 11.73 44.61 27.45
CA SER A 13 11.01 45.89 27.37
C SER A 13 11.32 46.83 28.54
N VAL A 14 11.54 46.28 29.74
CA VAL A 14 11.93 47.07 30.92
C VAL A 14 13.38 47.58 30.79
N ALA A 15 14.28 46.81 30.19
CA ALA A 15 15.65 47.24 29.92
C ALA A 15 15.73 48.41 28.90
N SER A 16 14.89 48.40 27.85
CA SER A 16 14.79 49.55 26.92
C SER A 16 14.15 50.79 27.55
N ALA A 17 13.21 50.63 28.49
CA ALA A 17 12.57 51.77 29.16
C ALA A 17 13.50 52.45 30.19
N VAL A 18 14.42 51.71 30.81
CA VAL A 18 15.43 52.27 31.74
C VAL A 18 16.53 53.02 30.99
N LEU A 19 16.86 52.60 29.75
CA LEU A 19 17.82 53.30 28.89
C LEU A 19 17.30 54.66 28.38
N LEU A 20 15.98 54.87 28.31
CA LEU A 20 15.39 56.18 27.96
C LEU A 20 15.25 57.14 29.15
N ALA A 21 15.39 56.66 30.39
CA ALA A 21 15.24 57.47 31.61
C ALA A 21 16.58 57.96 32.21
N ALA A 22 17.71 57.47 31.68
CA ALA A 22 19.05 57.95 32.04
C ALA A 22 19.64 58.95 31.02
N ALA A 23 18.95 59.19 29.90
CA ALA A 23 19.24 60.28 28.99
C ALA A 23 18.44 61.52 29.43
N GLY A 24 18.92 62.20 30.47
CA GLY A 24 18.52 63.57 30.73
C GLY A 24 18.84 64.44 29.49
N PRO A 25 18.13 65.55 29.26
CA PRO A 25 18.40 66.42 28.13
C PRO A 25 19.82 66.97 28.25
N ALA A 26 20.73 66.47 27.41
CA ALA A 26 22.13 66.85 27.35
C ALA A 26 22.36 68.23 26.67
N TRP A 27 21.54 69.24 26.98
CA TRP A 27 21.77 70.63 26.54
C TRP A 27 22.25 71.55 27.67
N ALA A 28 22.48 71.02 28.87
CA ALA A 28 23.07 71.78 29.96
C ALA A 28 24.61 71.74 29.89
N ALA A 29 25.17 72.84 29.38
CA ALA A 29 26.55 73.31 29.56
C ALA A 29 27.68 72.46 28.93
N GLY A 30 27.54 72.11 27.66
CA GLY A 30 28.70 72.07 26.77
C GLY A 30 28.75 73.39 26.00
N GLU A 31 29.89 74.08 25.98
CA GLU A 31 30.17 75.17 25.04
C GLU A 31 30.10 74.61 23.61
N THR A 32 28.88 74.45 23.11
CA THR A 32 28.65 74.19 21.70
C THR A 32 29.09 75.43 20.94
N ILE A 33 29.68 75.24 19.76
CA ILE A 33 30.09 76.34 18.86
C ILE A 33 28.95 77.35 18.71
N GLY A 34 27.71 76.87 18.56
CA GLY A 34 26.52 77.71 18.51
C GLY A 34 26.24 78.51 19.80
N GLY A 35 26.50 77.94 20.97
CA GLY A 35 26.38 78.64 22.25
C GLY A 35 27.42 79.76 22.43
N CYS A 36 28.67 79.51 22.05
CA CYS A 36 29.74 80.53 22.08
C CYS A 36 29.46 81.68 21.12
N VAL A 37 29.05 81.38 19.88
CA VAL A 37 28.69 82.39 18.87
C VAL A 37 27.49 83.24 19.31
N ILE A 38 26.44 82.62 19.86
CA ILE A 38 25.27 83.37 20.36
C ILE A 38 25.65 84.28 21.54
N ALA A 39 26.52 83.82 22.44
CA ALA A 39 27.00 84.64 23.55
C ALA A 39 27.79 85.86 23.05
N GLN A 40 28.67 85.69 22.06
CA GLN A 40 29.42 86.81 21.48
C GLN A 40 28.52 87.80 20.74
N VAL A 41 27.53 87.31 19.98
CA VAL A 41 26.54 88.17 19.30
C VAL A 41 25.75 89.02 20.32
N HIS A 42 25.31 88.42 21.42
CA HIS A 42 24.61 89.16 22.47
C HIS A 42 25.52 90.16 23.19
N TYR A 43 26.79 89.81 23.43
CA TYR A 43 27.76 90.73 24.01
C TYR A 43 27.99 91.97 23.12
N ALA A 44 28.12 91.76 21.80
CA ALA A 44 28.30 92.85 20.84
C ALA A 44 27.06 93.77 20.74
N GLU A 45 25.85 93.20 20.82
CA GLU A 45 24.60 93.98 20.80
C GLU A 45 24.42 94.84 22.07
N GLU A 46 24.88 94.36 23.23
CA GLU A 46 24.80 95.10 24.49
C GLU A 46 25.86 96.22 24.61
N GLU A 47 27.09 95.98 24.15
CA GLU A 47 28.19 96.95 24.19
C GLU A 47 28.04 98.07 23.13
N TYR A 48 27.60 97.75 21.91
CA TYR A 48 27.51 98.68 20.77
C TYR A 48 26.08 99.06 20.37
N GLY A 49 25.08 98.55 21.10
CA GLY A 49 23.65 98.90 20.99
C GLY A 49 22.91 98.28 19.80
N SER A 50 23.58 97.99 18.68
CA SER A 50 23.02 97.20 17.58
C SER A 50 24.10 96.62 16.67
N LEU A 51 23.83 95.47 16.03
CA LEU A 51 24.77 94.87 15.08
C LEU A 51 25.11 95.80 13.88
N SER A 52 24.18 96.68 13.48
CA SER A 52 24.46 97.66 12.41
C SER A 52 25.51 98.71 12.82
N ALA A 53 25.68 98.96 14.12
CA ALA A 53 26.74 99.83 14.63
C ALA A 53 28.10 99.13 14.60
N VAL A 54 28.13 97.82 14.85
CA VAL A 54 29.33 96.97 14.74
C VAL A 54 29.79 96.87 13.29
N GLU A 55 28.86 96.75 12.33
CA GLU A 55 29.18 96.71 10.88
C GLU A 55 29.69 98.06 10.34
N ALA A 56 29.25 99.18 10.92
CA ALA A 56 29.67 100.52 10.50
C ALA A 56 31.08 100.91 10.98
N ASP A 57 31.62 100.24 12.00
CA ASP A 57 32.96 100.45 12.54
C ASP A 57 33.89 99.29 12.19
N GLU A 58 34.88 99.56 11.33
CA GLU A 58 35.82 98.55 10.82
C GLU A 58 36.59 97.82 11.94
N LYS A 59 36.85 98.48 13.08
CA LYS A 59 37.60 97.86 14.18
C LYS A 59 36.72 96.96 15.03
N ALA A 60 35.50 97.40 15.33
CA ALA A 60 34.52 96.61 16.08
C ALA A 60 34.13 95.33 15.32
N PHE A 61 33.99 95.41 13.99
CA PHE A 61 33.73 94.25 13.17
C PHE A 61 34.89 93.22 13.20
N LYS A 62 36.14 93.68 13.05
CA LYS A 62 37.31 92.79 13.05
C LYS A 62 37.53 92.09 14.39
N SER A 63 37.34 92.77 15.52
CA SER A 63 37.46 92.12 16.83
C SER A 63 36.37 91.08 17.04
N PHE A 64 35.14 91.40 16.63
CA PHE A 64 34.03 90.46 16.68
C PHE A 64 34.25 89.23 15.79
N GLU A 65 34.81 89.41 14.59
CA GLU A 65 35.20 88.32 13.69
C GLU A 65 36.28 87.41 14.32
N GLU A 66 37.30 88.00 14.95
CA GLU A 66 38.36 87.25 15.66
C GLU A 66 37.81 86.45 16.85
N ASP A 67 36.89 87.04 17.62
CA ASP A 67 36.21 86.38 18.74
C ASP A 67 35.29 85.24 18.27
N LEU A 68 34.62 85.39 17.11
CA LEU A 68 33.83 84.31 16.49
C LEU A 68 34.71 83.18 15.97
N GLU A 69 35.87 83.49 15.40
CA GLU A 69 36.81 82.50 14.89
C GLU A 69 37.36 81.63 16.03
N GLY A 70 37.64 82.22 17.19
CA GLY A 70 37.99 81.50 18.42
C GLY A 70 36.89 80.54 18.93
N CYS A 71 35.62 80.83 18.66
CA CYS A 71 34.50 79.93 18.99
C CYS A 71 34.38 78.73 18.03
N VAL A 72 34.93 78.82 16.82
CA VAL A 72 34.77 77.84 15.72
C VAL A 72 35.97 76.89 15.63
N GLU A 73 37.08 77.20 16.30
CA GLU A 73 38.28 76.37 16.36
C GLU A 73 38.02 75.05 17.13
N ALA A 74 37.62 73.99 16.42
CA ALA A 74 37.48 72.66 16.99
C ALA A 74 38.87 72.03 17.19
N PRO A 75 39.19 71.47 18.39
CA PRO A 75 40.40 70.67 18.57
C PRO A 75 40.46 69.54 17.52
N SER A 76 41.62 69.38 16.90
CA SER A 76 41.84 68.59 15.67
C SER A 76 41.18 67.19 15.64
N PRO A 77 40.37 66.84 14.61
CA PRO A 77 39.61 65.57 14.46
C PRO A 77 40.40 64.28 14.16
N ILE A 78 41.73 64.31 14.17
CA ILE A 78 42.57 63.23 13.61
C ILE A 78 43.18 62.33 14.69
N LEU A 79 43.22 62.80 15.95
CA LEU A 79 43.75 62.02 17.08
C LEU A 79 42.68 61.94 18.17
N PRO A 80 41.97 60.80 18.32
CA PRO A 80 41.06 60.62 19.44
C PRO A 80 41.85 60.67 20.75
N GLU A 81 41.21 61.19 21.78
CA GLU A 81 41.78 61.22 23.13
C GLU A 81 42.13 59.78 23.56
N LEU A 82 43.28 59.60 24.22
CA LEU A 82 43.78 58.27 24.62
C LEU A 82 42.74 57.48 25.44
N ASP A 83 41.84 58.18 26.13
CA ASP A 83 40.75 57.61 26.88
C ASP A 83 39.76 56.83 26.01
N GLU A 84 39.43 57.32 24.79
CA GLU A 84 38.53 56.60 23.88
C GLU A 84 39.15 55.29 23.37
N ILE A 85 40.46 55.27 23.14
CA ILE A 85 41.19 54.06 22.72
C ILE A 85 41.21 53.03 23.86
N ILE A 86 41.43 53.47 25.10
CA ILE A 86 41.47 52.58 26.27
C ILE A 86 40.08 52.01 26.55
N TRP A 87 39.04 52.85 26.62
CA TRP A 87 37.67 52.41 26.90
C TRP A 87 37.06 51.63 25.73
N GLY A 88 37.29 52.06 24.48
CA GLY A 88 36.85 51.36 23.28
C GLY A 88 37.55 50.00 23.10
N GLY A 89 38.86 49.96 23.34
CA GLY A 89 39.63 48.72 23.35
C GLY A 89 39.18 47.75 24.44
N LEU A 90 38.90 48.25 25.65
CA LEU A 90 38.37 47.45 26.75
C LEU A 90 36.98 46.87 26.41
N ALA A 91 36.07 47.68 25.86
CA ALA A 91 34.76 47.23 25.41
C ALA A 91 34.86 46.17 24.29
N PHE A 92 35.76 46.38 23.32
CA PHE A 92 36.04 45.41 22.26
C PHE A 92 36.59 44.10 22.82
N LEU A 93 37.53 44.14 23.77
CA LEU A 93 38.09 42.94 24.39
C LEU A 93 37.05 42.17 25.21
N ILE A 94 36.16 42.86 25.94
CA ILE A 94 35.07 42.22 26.67
C ILE A 94 34.12 41.52 25.70
N LEU A 95 33.70 42.19 24.62
CA LEU A 95 32.86 41.59 23.58
C LEU A 95 33.56 40.41 22.89
N PHE A 96 34.85 40.56 22.57
CA PHE A 96 35.65 39.52 21.94
C PHE A 96 35.79 38.29 22.84
N ALA A 97 36.07 38.48 24.13
CA ALA A 97 36.15 37.39 25.10
C ALA A 97 34.80 36.66 25.24
N PHE A 98 33.69 37.40 25.25
CA PHE A 98 32.35 36.82 25.27
C PHE A 98 32.05 36.01 24.00
N MET A 99 32.37 36.56 22.82
CA MET A 99 32.22 35.86 21.54
C MET A 99 33.14 34.64 21.45
N TRP A 100 34.35 34.73 21.99
CA TRP A 100 35.28 33.60 22.04
C TRP A 100 34.71 32.47 22.91
N TRP A 101 34.25 32.81 24.11
CA TRP A 101 33.73 31.83 25.06
C TRP A 101 32.43 31.19 24.58
N LYS A 102 31.53 31.94 23.94
CA LYS A 102 30.19 31.44 23.56
C LYS A 102 30.01 31.11 22.09
N GLY A 103 30.62 31.88 21.19
CA GLY A 103 30.47 31.78 19.74
C GLY A 103 31.19 30.57 19.15
N PHE A 104 32.48 30.40 19.44
CA PHE A 104 33.26 29.26 18.94
C PHE A 104 32.66 27.90 19.28
N PRO A 105 32.25 27.59 20.54
CA PRO A 105 31.65 26.30 20.84
C PRO A 105 30.27 26.12 20.19
N ALA A 106 29.51 27.19 19.96
CA ALA A 106 28.22 27.10 19.27
C ALA A 106 28.39 26.74 17.78
N VAL A 107 29.35 27.38 17.10
CA VAL A 107 29.66 27.08 15.69
C VAL A 107 30.23 25.66 15.55
N LYS A 108 31.16 25.27 16.42
CA LYS A 108 31.73 23.92 16.41
C LYS A 108 30.64 22.86 16.61
N ARG A 109 29.75 23.05 17.59
CA ARG A 109 28.61 22.13 17.79
C ARG A 109 27.67 22.06 16.60
N ALA A 110 27.41 23.17 15.91
CA ALA A 110 26.56 23.16 14.72
C ALA A 110 27.21 22.38 13.56
N MET A 111 28.52 22.52 13.37
CA MET A 111 29.27 21.74 12.37
C MET A 111 29.32 20.26 12.73
N ASP A 112 29.65 19.92 13.98
CA ASP A 112 29.68 18.53 14.45
C ASP A 112 28.30 17.88 14.30
N ALA A 113 27.23 18.57 14.70
CA ALA A 113 25.86 18.07 14.55
C ALA A 113 25.48 17.86 13.08
N ARG A 114 25.92 18.74 12.17
CA ARG A 114 25.67 18.58 10.73
C ARG A 114 26.43 17.39 10.17
N SER A 115 27.71 17.24 10.53
CA SER A 115 28.52 16.10 10.10
C SER A 115 27.97 14.78 10.62
N GLU A 116 27.55 14.73 11.89
CA GLU A 116 26.95 13.54 12.49
C GLU A 116 25.64 13.17 11.80
N LYS A 117 24.78 14.16 11.55
CA LYS A 117 23.54 13.94 10.81
C LYS A 117 23.80 13.37 9.41
N ILE A 118 24.78 13.92 8.68
CA ILE A 118 25.13 13.42 7.34
C ILE A 118 25.63 11.97 7.41
N ARG A 119 26.46 11.63 8.40
CA ARG A 119 26.91 10.24 8.59
C ARG A 119 25.74 9.31 8.88
N ALA A 120 24.88 9.69 9.82
CA ALA A 120 23.69 8.91 10.16
C ALA A 120 22.74 8.75 8.97
N ASP A 121 22.53 9.80 8.17
CA ASP A 121 21.67 9.74 6.98
C ASP A 121 22.29 8.84 5.88
N LEU A 122 23.63 8.83 5.73
CA LEU A 122 24.33 7.94 4.80
C LEU A 122 24.28 6.48 5.25
N ASP A 123 24.56 6.22 6.54
CA ASP A 123 24.50 4.87 7.11
C ASP A 123 23.07 4.31 7.00
N ALA A 124 22.05 5.13 7.26
CA ALA A 124 20.65 4.74 7.10
C ALA A 124 20.28 4.48 5.63
N ALA A 125 20.83 5.25 4.69
CA ALA A 125 20.62 5.03 3.26
C ALA A 125 21.28 3.72 2.79
N ASP A 126 22.49 3.44 3.26
CA ASP A 126 23.20 2.20 2.95
C ASP A 126 22.51 0.98 3.57
N SER A 127 22.04 1.07 4.81
CA SER A 127 21.26 -0.02 5.44
C SER A 127 19.94 -0.25 4.71
N ALA A 128 19.22 0.82 4.35
CA ALA A 128 17.97 0.71 3.59
C ALA A 128 18.20 0.10 2.21
N LYS A 129 19.31 0.43 1.55
CA LYS A 129 19.69 -0.17 0.26
C LYS A 129 20.03 -1.65 0.41
N ALA A 130 20.78 -2.01 1.44
CA ALA A 130 21.11 -3.41 1.74
C ALA A 130 19.84 -4.24 2.04
N ASP A 131 18.93 -3.70 2.84
CA ASP A 131 17.64 -4.34 3.14
C ASP A 131 16.76 -4.47 1.90
N ALA A 132 16.72 -3.45 1.04
CA ALA A 132 16.00 -3.51 -0.23
C ALA A 132 16.58 -4.58 -1.17
N MET A 133 17.92 -4.69 -1.25
CA MET A 133 18.58 -5.73 -2.05
C MET A 133 18.31 -7.13 -1.50
N ARG A 134 18.39 -7.32 -0.19
CA ARG A 134 18.07 -8.58 0.48
C ARG A 134 16.63 -8.99 0.22
N THR A 135 15.69 -8.09 0.49
CA THR A 135 14.26 -8.28 0.26
C THR A 135 13.99 -8.62 -1.21
N LYS A 136 14.62 -7.92 -2.15
CA LYS A 136 14.51 -8.22 -3.58
C LYS A 136 15.00 -9.65 -3.89
N SER A 137 16.15 -10.07 -3.37
CA SER A 137 16.63 -11.43 -3.59
C SER A 137 15.71 -12.49 -2.99
N GLU A 138 15.13 -12.23 -1.82
CA GLU A 138 14.16 -13.12 -1.17
C GLU A 138 12.89 -13.24 -2.01
N TYR A 139 12.39 -12.13 -2.56
CA TYR A 139 11.26 -12.13 -3.49
C TYR A 139 11.55 -12.87 -4.79
N GLU A 140 12.74 -12.67 -5.37
CA GLU A 140 13.15 -13.38 -6.59
C GLU A 140 13.27 -14.90 -6.35
N ALA A 141 13.80 -15.30 -5.19
CA ALA A 141 13.87 -16.70 -4.77
C ALA A 141 12.46 -17.29 -4.58
N GLN A 142 11.57 -16.61 -3.85
CA GLN A 142 10.19 -17.04 -3.67
C GLN A 142 9.44 -17.16 -5.00
N LEU A 143 9.68 -16.24 -5.95
CA LEU A 143 9.08 -16.31 -7.28
C LEU A 143 9.60 -17.52 -8.08
N ALA A 144 10.89 -17.83 -7.98
CA ALA A 144 11.48 -19.00 -8.61
C ALA A 144 10.93 -20.31 -8.00
N ASP A 145 10.82 -20.38 -6.68
CA ASP A 145 10.24 -21.52 -5.97
C ASP A 145 8.76 -21.70 -6.33
N ALA A 146 7.98 -20.61 -6.35
CA ALA A 146 6.57 -20.65 -6.74
C ALA A 146 6.38 -21.14 -8.17
N LYS A 147 7.25 -20.72 -9.12
CA LYS A 147 7.22 -21.22 -10.50
C LYS A 147 7.54 -22.70 -10.59
N THR A 148 8.54 -23.16 -9.83
CA THR A 148 8.92 -24.58 -9.76
C THR A 148 7.79 -25.43 -9.16
N ALA A 149 7.19 -24.96 -8.06
CA ALA A 149 6.05 -25.63 -7.43
C ALA A 149 4.83 -25.68 -8.37
N ALA A 150 4.53 -24.59 -9.09
CA ALA A 150 3.45 -24.56 -10.06
C ALA A 150 3.70 -25.54 -11.21
N ALA A 151 4.93 -25.61 -11.74
CA ALA A 151 5.29 -26.59 -12.77
C ALA A 151 5.11 -28.03 -12.26
N ALA A 152 5.58 -28.33 -11.05
CA ALA A 152 5.42 -29.64 -10.42
C ALA A 152 3.94 -30.02 -10.23
N ILE A 153 3.08 -29.08 -9.80
CA ILE A 153 1.63 -29.30 -9.67
C ILE A 153 1.01 -29.60 -11.03
N ILE A 154 1.40 -28.88 -12.09
CA ILE A 154 0.88 -29.10 -13.44
C ILE A 154 1.29 -30.48 -13.96
N ASP A 155 2.53 -30.90 -13.74
CA ASP A 155 3.03 -32.19 -14.19
C ASP A 155 2.40 -33.35 -13.40
N GLU A 156 2.21 -33.19 -12.09
CA GLU A 156 1.45 -34.14 -11.26
C GLU A 156 -0.01 -34.24 -11.72
N ALA A 157 -0.68 -33.11 -11.97
CA ALA A 157 -2.05 -33.09 -12.45
C ALA A 157 -2.19 -33.75 -13.83
N ARG A 158 -1.19 -33.59 -14.72
CA ARG A 158 -1.15 -34.32 -16.00
C ARG A 158 -1.00 -35.82 -15.79
N GLY A 159 -0.09 -36.24 -14.91
CA GLY A 159 0.10 -37.65 -14.55
C GLY A 159 -1.18 -38.28 -14.01
N GLN A 160 -1.86 -37.61 -13.08
CA GLN A 160 -3.14 -38.05 -12.53
C GLN A 160 -4.25 -38.07 -13.58
N ALA A 161 -4.32 -37.07 -14.46
CA ALA A 161 -5.29 -37.04 -15.54
C ALA A 161 -5.10 -38.21 -16.53
N ASP A 162 -3.86 -38.55 -16.85
CA ASP A 162 -3.57 -39.67 -17.75
C ASP A 162 -3.86 -41.03 -17.09
N GLN A 163 -3.54 -41.19 -15.80
CA GLN A 163 -3.95 -42.37 -15.03
C GLN A 163 -5.47 -42.51 -14.96
N LEU A 164 -6.18 -41.41 -14.68
CA LEU A 164 -7.65 -41.41 -14.64
C LEU A 164 -8.25 -41.75 -16.01
N ARG A 165 -7.69 -41.23 -17.10
CA ARG A 165 -8.12 -41.58 -18.47
C ARG A 165 -7.96 -43.08 -18.73
N GLN A 166 -6.84 -43.66 -18.35
CA GLN A 166 -6.59 -45.10 -18.50
C GLN A 166 -7.55 -45.93 -17.65
N ASP A 167 -7.79 -45.56 -16.39
CA ASP A 167 -8.75 -46.25 -15.51
C ASP A 167 -10.18 -46.16 -16.07
N LEU A 168 -10.61 -44.98 -16.51
CA LEU A 168 -11.94 -44.79 -17.12
C LEU A 168 -12.09 -45.59 -18.42
N GLN A 169 -11.07 -45.66 -19.26
CA GLN A 169 -11.08 -46.48 -20.47
C GLN A 169 -11.18 -47.98 -20.12
N ALA A 170 -10.36 -48.45 -19.18
CA ALA A 170 -10.39 -49.85 -18.74
C ALA A 170 -11.75 -50.24 -18.13
N ARG A 171 -12.35 -49.37 -17.31
CA ARG A 171 -13.70 -49.57 -16.77
C ARG A 171 -14.75 -49.57 -17.85
N ALA A 172 -14.71 -48.63 -18.78
CA ALA A 172 -15.65 -48.58 -19.90
C ALA A 172 -15.58 -49.85 -20.77
N GLU A 173 -14.37 -50.35 -21.04
CA GLU A 173 -14.19 -51.60 -21.78
C GLU A 173 -14.74 -52.81 -21.00
N ALA A 174 -14.51 -52.86 -19.68
CA ALA A 174 -15.07 -53.90 -18.82
C ALA A 174 -16.61 -53.85 -18.78
N ASP A 175 -17.20 -52.67 -18.62
CA ASP A 175 -18.65 -52.45 -18.61
C ASP A 175 -19.27 -52.84 -19.95
N ILE A 176 -18.63 -52.48 -21.07
CA ILE A 176 -19.08 -52.87 -22.43
C ILE A 176 -19.03 -54.39 -22.58
N ALA A 177 -17.96 -55.04 -22.11
CA ALA A 177 -17.85 -56.50 -22.16
C ALA A 177 -18.95 -57.19 -21.33
N GLU A 178 -19.19 -56.72 -20.11
CA GLU A 178 -20.26 -57.22 -19.25
C GLU A 178 -21.64 -57.02 -19.88
N GLN A 179 -21.93 -55.83 -20.42
CA GLN A 179 -23.18 -55.55 -21.11
C GLN A 179 -23.37 -56.44 -22.33
N ARG A 180 -22.31 -56.71 -23.11
CA ARG A 180 -22.38 -57.65 -24.25
C ARG A 180 -22.70 -59.07 -23.80
N THR A 181 -22.07 -59.54 -22.72
CA THR A 181 -22.37 -60.87 -22.17
C THR A 181 -23.82 -60.97 -21.68
N ARG A 182 -24.32 -59.95 -20.98
CA ARG A 182 -25.72 -59.88 -20.53
C ARG A 182 -26.68 -59.85 -21.72
N ALA A 183 -26.45 -58.97 -22.70
CA ALA A 183 -27.27 -58.89 -23.90
C ALA A 183 -27.29 -60.21 -24.69
N ALA A 184 -26.16 -60.91 -24.79
CA ALA A 184 -26.11 -62.22 -25.44
C ALA A 184 -26.90 -63.29 -24.66
N ALA A 185 -26.83 -63.28 -23.33
CA ALA A 185 -27.62 -64.16 -22.48
C ALA A 185 -29.13 -63.87 -22.58
N ASP A 186 -29.51 -62.58 -22.62
CA ASP A 186 -30.89 -62.14 -22.78
C ASP A 186 -31.44 -62.57 -24.14
N ILE A 187 -30.69 -62.35 -25.23
CA ILE A 187 -31.07 -62.79 -26.59
C ILE A 187 -31.30 -64.30 -26.62
N GLU A 188 -30.41 -65.08 -26.00
CA GLU A 188 -30.55 -66.54 -25.95
C GLU A 188 -31.79 -66.95 -25.14
N SER A 189 -32.08 -66.27 -24.03
CA SER A 189 -33.29 -66.52 -23.23
C SER A 189 -34.57 -66.18 -24.01
N SER A 190 -34.61 -65.03 -24.69
CA SER A 190 -35.76 -64.60 -25.50
C SER A 190 -35.96 -65.50 -26.72
N ARG A 191 -34.87 -66.01 -27.31
CA ARG A 191 -34.94 -66.98 -28.39
C ARG A 191 -35.59 -68.29 -27.93
N ARG A 192 -35.24 -68.79 -26.75
CA ARG A 192 -35.85 -70.00 -26.18
C ARG A 192 -37.33 -69.78 -25.90
N GLN A 193 -37.69 -68.66 -25.27
CA GLN A 193 -39.09 -68.30 -25.05
C GLN A 193 -39.88 -68.24 -26.36
N ALA A 194 -39.36 -67.55 -27.38
CA ALA A 194 -40.02 -67.49 -28.69
C ALA A 194 -40.18 -68.87 -29.34
N ILE A 195 -39.21 -69.78 -29.20
CA ILE A 195 -39.32 -71.15 -29.72
C ILE A 195 -40.40 -71.95 -28.96
N ASP A 196 -40.49 -71.80 -27.64
CA ASP A 196 -41.48 -72.50 -26.82
C ASP A 196 -42.90 -71.95 -27.05
N ASP A 197 -43.05 -70.64 -27.26
CA ASP A 197 -44.30 -70.01 -27.68
C ASP A 197 -44.76 -70.53 -29.05
N LEU A 198 -43.83 -70.57 -30.04
CA LEU A 198 -44.12 -71.14 -31.36
C LEU A 198 -44.52 -72.62 -31.29
N ARG A 199 -43.86 -73.41 -30.44
CA ARG A 199 -44.23 -74.82 -30.23
C ARG A 199 -45.64 -74.96 -29.66
N THR A 200 -46.02 -74.08 -28.74
CA THR A 200 -47.36 -74.06 -28.13
C THR A 200 -48.42 -73.68 -29.16
N GLU A 201 -48.18 -72.65 -29.98
CA GLU A 201 -49.08 -72.27 -31.08
C GLU A 201 -49.22 -73.39 -32.12
N VAL A 202 -48.11 -74.01 -32.54
CA VAL A 202 -48.14 -75.13 -33.50
C VAL A 202 -48.88 -76.34 -32.92
N ALA A 203 -48.67 -76.65 -31.64
CA ALA A 203 -49.41 -77.72 -30.96
C ALA A 203 -50.92 -77.43 -30.94
N ALA A 204 -51.33 -76.19 -30.64
CA ALA A 204 -52.74 -75.78 -30.67
C ALA A 204 -53.34 -75.89 -32.08
N ILE A 205 -52.61 -75.46 -33.12
CA ILE A 205 -53.05 -75.61 -34.52
C ILE A 205 -53.16 -77.09 -34.91
N ALA A 206 -52.19 -77.93 -34.51
CA ALA A 206 -52.19 -79.36 -34.80
C ALA A 206 -53.35 -80.08 -34.12
N VAL A 207 -53.63 -79.78 -32.85
CA VAL A 207 -54.80 -80.32 -32.11
C VAL A 207 -56.10 -79.87 -32.79
N GLY A 208 -56.26 -78.59 -33.11
CA GLY A 208 -57.44 -78.09 -33.81
C GLY A 208 -57.63 -78.70 -35.21
N ALA A 209 -56.55 -79.02 -35.92
CA ALA A 209 -56.61 -79.76 -37.18
C ALA A 209 -57.01 -81.23 -36.97
N ALA A 210 -56.47 -81.90 -35.95
CA ALA A 210 -56.83 -83.26 -35.58
C ALA A 210 -58.30 -83.37 -35.16
N GLU A 211 -58.79 -82.42 -34.35
CA GLU A 211 -60.21 -82.32 -33.96
C GLU A 211 -61.13 -82.19 -35.18
N ARG A 212 -60.75 -81.39 -36.19
CA ARG A 212 -61.51 -81.30 -37.45
C ARG A 212 -61.53 -82.61 -38.23
N VAL A 213 -60.41 -83.33 -38.31
CA VAL A 213 -60.36 -84.63 -39.02
C VAL A 213 -61.16 -85.69 -38.29
N VAL A 214 -61.01 -85.80 -36.97
CA VAL A 214 -61.79 -86.73 -36.14
C VAL A 214 -63.27 -86.40 -36.24
N GLY A 215 -63.65 -85.12 -36.12
CA GLY A 215 -65.02 -84.65 -36.29
C GLY A 215 -65.59 -84.97 -37.68
N ALA A 216 -64.81 -84.85 -38.75
CA ALA A 216 -65.20 -85.24 -40.10
C ALA A 216 -65.31 -86.77 -40.28
N SER A 217 -64.49 -87.55 -39.57
CA SER A 217 -64.59 -89.02 -39.54
C SER A 217 -65.72 -89.54 -38.62
N LEU A 218 -66.24 -88.69 -37.74
CA LEU A 218 -67.36 -88.95 -36.83
C LEU A 218 -68.71 -88.54 -37.43
N ASP A 219 -68.82 -88.49 -38.76
CA ASP A 219 -70.13 -88.41 -39.41
C ASP A 219 -70.89 -89.73 -39.23
N ALA A 220 -72.22 -89.66 -39.18
CA ALA A 220 -73.11 -90.71 -38.67
C ALA A 220 -72.93 -92.12 -39.31
N ASP A 221 -72.22 -92.22 -40.43
CA ASP A 221 -71.93 -93.46 -41.14
C ASP A 221 -70.82 -94.31 -40.48
N VAL A 222 -69.81 -93.71 -39.83
CA VAL A 222 -68.74 -94.47 -39.15
C VAL A 222 -69.20 -94.99 -37.78
N HIS A 223 -70.09 -94.27 -37.10
CA HIS A 223 -70.69 -94.76 -35.86
C HIS A 223 -71.55 -96.01 -36.06
N ARG A 224 -72.25 -96.13 -37.22
CA ARG A 224 -72.98 -97.36 -37.53
C ARG A 224 -72.04 -98.54 -37.80
N SER A 225 -70.93 -98.33 -38.52
CA SER A 225 -70.00 -99.43 -38.83
C SER A 225 -69.24 -99.95 -37.60
N LEU A 226 -68.95 -99.09 -36.61
CA LEU A 226 -68.32 -99.50 -35.35
C LEU A 226 -69.30 -100.21 -34.40
N ILE A 227 -70.57 -99.81 -34.38
CA ILE A 227 -71.62 -100.49 -33.60
C ILE A 227 -71.90 -101.88 -34.18
N ASP A 228 -72.02 -102.01 -35.50
CA ASP A 228 -72.20 -103.32 -36.14
C ASP A 228 -70.99 -104.24 -35.90
N GLY A 229 -69.77 -103.71 -35.94
CA GLY A 229 -68.56 -104.49 -35.63
C GLY A 229 -68.48 -104.97 -34.17
N TYR A 230 -68.93 -104.16 -33.20
CA TYR A 230 -68.93 -104.56 -31.79
C TYR A 230 -70.08 -105.56 -31.47
N ILE A 231 -71.22 -105.40 -32.15
CA ILE A 231 -72.33 -106.37 -32.05
C ILE A 231 -71.91 -107.72 -32.63
N ASP A 232 -71.15 -107.74 -33.74
CA ASP A 232 -70.63 -108.97 -34.34
C ASP A 232 -69.61 -109.69 -33.43
N ASP A 233 -68.70 -108.95 -32.78
CA ASP A 233 -67.66 -109.52 -31.91
C ASP A 233 -68.22 -110.02 -30.55
N VAL A 234 -69.22 -109.34 -29.99
CA VAL A 234 -69.91 -109.76 -28.76
C VAL A 234 -70.91 -110.90 -29.04
N ALA A 235 -71.55 -110.92 -30.20
CA ALA A 235 -72.34 -112.07 -30.65
C ALA A 235 -71.44 -113.29 -30.92
N GLY A 236 -70.21 -113.08 -31.41
CA GLY A 236 -69.19 -114.12 -31.54
C GLY A 236 -68.71 -114.69 -30.19
N SER A 237 -68.55 -113.83 -29.18
CA SER A 237 -68.01 -114.21 -27.87
C SER A 237 -69.05 -114.84 -26.90
N GLY A 238 -70.35 -114.64 -27.13
CA GLY A 238 -71.43 -115.19 -26.30
C GLY A 238 -71.86 -116.63 -26.61
N SER A 239 -71.33 -117.28 -27.65
CA SER A 239 -71.75 -118.62 -28.09
C SER A 239 -70.81 -119.77 -27.69
N ASN A 240 -69.79 -119.53 -26.84
CA ASN A 240 -68.74 -120.51 -26.56
C ASN A 240 -68.60 -120.89 -25.07
N GLY A 241 -69.73 -121.23 -24.42
CA GLY A 241 -69.75 -121.58 -23.00
C GLY A 241 -70.86 -122.56 -22.58
N ASP A 242 -71.04 -123.65 -23.32
CA ASP A 242 -71.71 -124.86 -22.84
C ASP A 242 -71.10 -126.10 -23.53
N GLY A 243 -70.55 -127.03 -22.74
CA GLY A 243 -70.13 -128.35 -23.22
C GLY A 243 -68.72 -128.81 -22.84
N SER A 244 -68.67 -129.60 -21.75
CA SER A 244 -67.60 -130.51 -21.26
C SER A 244 -66.60 -129.97 -20.25
#